data_AF-A0A257XF36-F1
#
_entry.id   AF-A0A257XF36-F1
#
_cell.length_a   1.000
_cell.length_b   1.000
_cell.length_c   1.000
_cell.angle_alpha   90.00
_cell.angle_beta   90.00
_cell.angle_gamma   90.00
#
_symmetry.space_group_name_H-M   'P 1'
#
loop_
_entity.id
_entity.type
_entity.pdbx_description
1 polymer ?
#
loop_
_entity_poly.entity_id
_entity_poly.type
_entity_poly.pdbx_seq_one_letter_code
_entity_poly.pdbx_strand_id
1 'polypeptide(L)'
;MMALFVAGGVAAIHFGLWAVMNRPVSLVEPLDYIDGFSYSPYRRDQTPLRGIYPAYEEIAQDLSQLGDIAHRIRTYNSTENPEVSDLAGQNDLKVTAGAWIDTDKVRNRREIGALLADARLHGNIDRLMVGNESLLRADVTIP
;
A
#
# COMPACT_ATOMS: atom_id res chain seq x y z
N MET A 1 15.23 -47.55 30.23
CA MET A 1 16.37 -46.64 30.51
C MET A 1 17.15 -46.30 29.23
N MET A 2 17.69 -47.28 28.49
CA MET A 2 18.39 -47.05 27.21
C MET A 2 17.58 -46.26 26.16
N ALA A 3 16.30 -46.61 25.96
CA ALA A 3 15.44 -45.90 24.99
C ALA A 3 15.24 -44.41 25.32
N LEU A 4 15.22 -44.06 26.62
CA LEU A 4 15.10 -42.66 27.06
C LEU A 4 16.37 -41.87 26.77
N PHE A 5 17.55 -42.50 26.91
CA PHE A 5 18.82 -41.89 26.54
C PHE A 5 18.94 -41.66 25.03
N VAL A 6 18.53 -42.63 24.22
CA VAL A 6 18.53 -42.50 22.76
C VAL A 6 17.58 -41.40 22.31
N ALA A 7 16.33 -41.40 22.81
CA ALA A 7 15.35 -40.36 22.49
C ALA A 7 15.83 -38.97 22.92
N GLY A 8 16.41 -38.85 24.11
CA GLY A 8 16.98 -37.59 24.61
C GLY A 8 18.14 -37.08 23.75
N GLY A 9 19.03 -37.97 23.31
CA GLY A 9 20.14 -37.63 22.41
C GLY A 9 19.66 -37.12 21.05
N VAL A 10 18.68 -37.80 20.45
CA VAL A 10 18.08 -37.36 19.16
C VAL A 10 17.41 -36.00 19.31
N ALA A 11 16.67 -35.77 20.39
CA ALA A 11 16.02 -34.49 20.66
C ALA A 11 17.04 -33.35 20.86
N ALA A 12 18.12 -33.61 21.61
CA ALA A 12 19.18 -32.63 21.83
C ALA A 12 19.91 -32.26 20.53
N ILE A 13 20.20 -33.25 19.67
CA ILE A 13 20.83 -33.01 18.37
C ILE A 13 19.91 -32.20 17.45
N HIS A 14 18.62 -32.55 17.38
CA HIS A 14 17.66 -31.79 16.58
C HIS A 14 17.52 -30.34 17.06
N PHE A 15 17.39 -30.14 18.38
CA PHE A 15 17.30 -28.81 18.95
C PHE A 15 18.58 -28.00 18.69
N GLY A 16 19.76 -28.61 18.83
CA GLY A 16 21.04 -27.97 18.56
C GLY A 16 21.19 -27.55 17.10
N LEU A 17 20.87 -28.45 16.15
CA LEU A 17 20.89 -28.14 14.73
C LEU A 17 19.91 -27.02 14.38
N TRP A 18 18.67 -27.10 14.89
CA TRP A 18 17.68 -26.04 14.71
C TRP A 18 18.16 -24.71 15.28
N ALA A 19 18.69 -24.68 16.51
CA ALA A 19 19.15 -23.45 17.15
C ALA A 19 20.34 -22.80 16.41
N VAL A 20 21.22 -23.61 15.80
CA VAL A 20 22.34 -23.09 14.99
C VAL A 20 21.87 -22.58 13.63
N MET A 21 20.94 -23.27 12.98
CA MET A 21 20.42 -22.87 11.66
C MET A 21 19.41 -21.72 11.75
N ASN A 22 18.63 -21.66 12.82
CA ASN A 22 17.58 -20.66 13.04
C ASN A 22 18.07 -19.55 13.99
N ARG A 23 19.29 -19.07 13.77
CA ARG A 23 19.79 -17.90 14.52
C ARG A 23 18.94 -16.69 14.15
N PRO A 24 18.44 -15.93 15.14
CA PRO A 24 17.75 -14.69 14.85
C PRO A 24 18.71 -13.77 14.12
N VAL A 25 18.29 -13.28 12.96
CA VAL A 25 18.93 -12.15 12.32
C VAL A 25 18.59 -10.90 13.14
N SER A 26 19.55 -10.00 13.30
CA SER A 26 19.25 -8.67 13.81
C SER A 26 18.19 -8.07 12.90
N LEU A 27 17.00 -7.83 13.45
CA LEU A 27 16.03 -6.98 12.77
C LEU A 27 16.71 -5.62 12.62
N VAL A 28 16.64 -5.05 11.42
CA VAL A 28 16.91 -3.62 11.25
C VAL A 28 16.08 -2.92 12.32
N GLU A 29 16.71 -2.07 13.13
CA GLU A 29 15.97 -1.29 14.13
C GLU A 29 14.78 -0.64 13.41
N PRO A 30 13.56 -0.65 14.00
CA PRO A 30 12.42 -0.06 13.36
C PRO A 30 12.80 1.35 12.93
N LEU A 31 12.66 1.65 11.64
CA LEU A 31 12.85 3.01 11.18
C LEU A 31 11.93 3.91 12.02
N ASP A 32 12.44 5.05 12.46
CA ASP A 32 11.63 6.05 13.18
C ASP A 32 10.44 6.54 12.32
N TYR A 33 10.48 6.29 11.02
CA TYR A 33 9.46 6.65 10.04
C TYR A 33 9.34 5.60 8.92
N ILE A 34 8.20 5.59 8.23
CA ILE A 34 7.96 4.74 7.06
C ILE A 34 8.01 5.60 5.79
N ASP A 35 8.82 5.20 4.79
CA ASP A 35 8.99 5.97 3.55
C ASP A 35 7.66 6.23 2.83
N GLY A 36 6.73 5.28 2.87
CA GLY A 36 5.37 5.51 2.43
C GLY A 36 4.43 4.30 2.51
N PHE A 37 3.14 4.58 2.46
CA PHE A 37 2.08 3.58 2.49
C PHE A 37 1.29 3.52 1.19
N SER A 38 0.83 2.33 0.82
CA SER A 38 -0.31 2.22 -0.09
C SER A 38 -1.57 2.58 0.67
N TYR A 39 -2.33 3.56 0.18
CA TYR A 39 -3.49 4.11 0.85
C TYR A 39 -4.75 3.96 -0.01
N SER A 40 -5.82 3.54 0.66
CA SER A 40 -7.16 3.40 0.11
C SER A 40 -8.13 3.77 1.23
N PRO A 41 -8.98 4.81 1.07
CA PRO A 41 -9.70 5.43 2.18
C PRO A 41 -10.92 4.65 2.67
N TYR A 42 -11.22 3.49 2.07
CA TYR A 42 -12.39 2.69 2.42
C TYR A 42 -12.21 1.97 3.77
N ARG A 43 -13.12 2.24 4.71
CA ARG A 43 -13.27 1.51 5.98
C ARG A 43 -14.06 0.21 5.79
N ARG A 44 -14.19 -0.57 6.86
CA ARG A 44 -14.72 -1.96 6.87
C ARG A 44 -15.97 -2.20 6.01
N ASP A 45 -16.94 -1.29 6.06
CA ASP A 45 -18.23 -1.45 5.39
C ASP A 45 -18.38 -0.59 4.12
N GLN A 46 -17.30 0.08 3.70
CA GLN A 46 -17.26 0.97 2.56
C GLN A 46 -16.61 0.26 1.37
N THR A 47 -17.13 0.51 0.17
CA THR A 47 -16.57 -0.05 -1.05
C THR A 47 -17.14 0.67 -2.27
N PRO A 48 -16.30 1.01 -3.26
CA PRO A 48 -16.77 1.64 -4.49
C PRO A 48 -17.70 0.70 -5.28
N LEU A 49 -17.56 -0.63 -5.11
CA LEU A 49 -18.41 -1.63 -5.75
C LEU A 49 -19.90 -1.53 -5.33
N ARG A 50 -20.17 -1.00 -4.13
CA ARG A 50 -21.53 -0.75 -3.63
C ARG A 50 -21.91 0.73 -3.68
N GLY A 51 -21.02 1.59 -4.23
CA GLY A 51 -21.19 3.04 -4.21
C GLY A 51 -21.15 3.65 -2.80
N ILE A 52 -20.52 2.97 -1.84
CA ILE A 52 -20.37 3.45 -0.47
C ILE A 52 -18.96 4.01 -0.34
N TYR A 53 -18.86 5.34 -0.39
CA TYR A 53 -17.60 6.07 -0.32
C TYR A 53 -17.34 6.57 1.10
N PRO A 54 -16.06 6.74 1.49
CA PRO A 54 -15.69 7.38 2.74
C PRO A 54 -16.17 8.83 2.78
N ALA A 55 -16.44 9.33 3.98
CA ALA A 55 -16.69 10.75 4.18
C ALA A 55 -15.36 11.52 4.22
N TYR A 56 -15.40 12.80 3.87
CA TYR A 56 -14.22 13.67 3.86
C TYR A 56 -13.48 13.67 5.21
N GLU A 57 -14.22 13.69 6.33
CA GLU A 57 -13.67 13.70 7.68
C GLU A 57 -12.93 12.39 8.01
N GLU A 58 -13.35 11.27 7.43
CA GLU A 58 -12.69 9.98 7.61
C GLU A 58 -11.34 9.96 6.91
N ILE A 59 -11.28 10.48 5.68
CA ILE A 59 -10.04 10.61 4.92
C ILE A 59 -9.08 11.58 5.63
N ALA A 60 -9.60 12.71 6.10
CA ALA A 60 -8.81 13.70 6.84
C ALA A 60 -8.21 13.11 8.12
N GLN A 61 -9.00 12.32 8.87
CA GLN A 61 -8.54 11.62 10.06
C GLN A 61 -7.42 10.62 9.73
N ASP A 62 -7.60 9.81 8.69
CA ASP A 62 -6.61 8.81 8.29
C ASP A 62 -5.29 9.48 7.85
N LEU A 63 -5.36 10.55 7.05
CA LEU A 63 -4.18 11.23 6.53
C LEU A 63 -3.43 12.02 7.61
N SER A 64 -4.13 12.53 8.62
CA SER A 64 -3.48 13.10 9.80
C SER A 64 -2.65 12.06 10.55
N GLN A 65 -3.20 10.86 10.77
CA GLN A 65 -2.47 9.78 11.43
C GLN A 65 -1.28 9.28 10.59
N LEU A 66 -1.44 9.23 9.27
CA LEU A 66 -0.37 8.81 8.36
C LEU A 66 0.74 9.85 8.27
N GLY A 67 0.42 11.15 8.30
CA GLY A 67 1.40 12.23 8.29
C GLY A 67 2.36 12.19 9.47
N ASP A 68 1.93 11.67 10.63
CA ASP A 68 2.77 11.55 11.82
C ASP A 68 3.87 10.47 11.69
N ILE A 69 3.70 9.51 10.79
CA ILE A 69 4.57 8.32 10.70
C ILE A 69 5.14 8.04 9.31
N ALA A 70 4.73 8.80 8.29
CA ALA A 70 5.16 8.60 6.92
C ALA A 70 5.39 9.89 6.15
N HIS A 71 6.17 9.80 5.07
CA HIS A 71 6.43 10.92 4.17
C HIS A 71 5.62 10.85 2.88
N ARG A 72 4.94 9.73 2.63
CA ARG A 72 4.29 9.47 1.34
C ARG A 72 3.11 8.52 1.45
N ILE A 73 2.16 8.74 0.55
CA ILE A 73 1.15 7.76 0.21
C ILE A 73 1.16 7.42 -1.28
N ARG A 74 0.62 6.25 -1.63
CA ARG A 74 0.30 5.84 -2.99
C ARG A 74 -1.19 5.57 -3.10
N THR A 75 -1.84 6.13 -4.11
CA THR A 75 -3.23 5.82 -4.48
C THR A 75 -3.27 4.96 -5.75
N TYR A 76 -4.42 4.31 -6.00
CA TYR A 76 -4.59 3.39 -7.12
C TYR A 76 -5.48 3.94 -8.24
N ASN A 77 -6.37 4.86 -7.91
CA ASN A 77 -7.29 5.51 -8.82
C ASN A 77 -7.27 7.02 -8.59
N SER A 78 -7.78 7.77 -9.56
CA SER A 78 -7.83 9.23 -9.55
C SER A 78 -9.24 9.78 -9.61
N THR A 79 -10.26 8.95 -9.83
CA THR A 79 -11.65 9.43 -10.01
C THR A 79 -12.52 9.28 -8.77
N GLU A 80 -12.18 8.39 -7.83
CA GLU A 80 -13.10 8.00 -6.74
C GLU A 80 -12.98 8.88 -5.50
N ASN A 81 -11.77 9.31 -5.11
CA ASN A 81 -11.52 10.12 -3.91
C ASN A 81 -10.51 11.25 -4.21
N PRO A 82 -10.88 12.25 -5.04
CA PRO A 82 -9.98 13.33 -5.47
C PRO A 82 -9.46 14.22 -4.32
N GLU A 83 -10.17 14.25 -3.18
CA GLU A 83 -9.80 15.00 -1.98
C GLU A 83 -8.54 14.47 -1.29
N VAL A 84 -8.13 13.22 -1.56
CA VAL A 84 -6.96 12.59 -0.93
C VAL A 84 -5.69 13.39 -1.20
N SER A 85 -5.52 13.93 -2.40
CA SER A 85 -4.31 14.65 -2.79
C SER A 85 -4.16 15.98 -2.04
N ASP A 86 -5.26 16.72 -1.87
CA ASP A 86 -5.29 17.98 -1.12
C ASP A 86 -5.04 17.72 0.38
N LEU A 87 -5.79 16.79 0.97
CA LEU A 87 -5.65 16.42 2.39
C LEU A 87 -4.25 15.86 2.69
N ALA A 88 -3.65 15.10 1.77
CA ALA A 88 -2.28 14.62 1.93
C ALA A 88 -1.29 15.79 1.95
N GLY A 89 -1.49 16.79 1.10
CA GLY A 89 -0.67 18.00 1.07
C GLY A 89 -0.76 18.81 2.36
N GLN A 90 -1.95 18.88 2.97
CA GLN A 90 -2.17 19.52 4.27
C GLN A 90 -1.47 18.81 5.44
N ASN A 91 -1.09 17.54 5.26
CA ASN A 91 -0.41 16.72 6.27
C ASN A 91 1.04 16.39 5.86
N ASP A 92 1.66 17.24 5.04
CA ASP A 92 3.07 17.12 4.57
C ASP A 92 3.40 15.80 3.84
N LEU A 93 2.40 15.07 3.35
CA LEU A 93 2.56 13.82 2.62
C LEU A 93 2.77 14.08 1.12
N LYS A 94 3.79 13.44 0.56
CA LYS A 94 3.94 13.30 -0.91
C LYS A 94 2.99 12.22 -1.44
N VAL A 95 2.53 12.40 -2.67
CA VAL A 95 1.57 11.48 -3.29
C VAL A 95 2.15 10.86 -4.56
N THR A 96 2.20 9.54 -4.58
CA THR A 96 2.29 8.77 -5.82
C THR A 96 0.87 8.50 -6.30
N ALA A 97 0.38 9.35 -7.20
CA ALA A 97 -1.00 9.31 -7.66
C ALA A 97 -1.17 8.24 -8.75
N GLY A 98 -2.21 7.41 -8.62
CA GLY A 98 -2.48 6.29 -9.51
C GLY A 98 -3.68 6.51 -10.42
N ALA A 99 -3.58 6.08 -11.69
CA ALA A 99 -4.73 5.88 -12.56
C ALA A 99 -5.00 4.39 -12.70
N TRP A 100 -6.22 3.94 -12.37
CA TRP A 100 -6.59 2.55 -12.56
C TRP A 100 -6.82 2.28 -14.05
N ILE A 101 -6.25 1.18 -14.53
CA ILE A 101 -6.40 0.75 -15.93
C ILE A 101 -7.11 -0.60 -15.93
N ASP A 102 -8.22 -0.67 -16.65
CA ASP A 102 -9.00 -1.89 -16.89
C ASP A 102 -9.33 -2.06 -18.39
N THR A 103 -10.23 -2.98 -18.73
CA THR A 103 -10.63 -3.27 -20.12
C THR A 103 -11.49 -2.17 -20.75
N ASP A 104 -12.07 -1.26 -19.95
CA ASP A 104 -12.91 -0.16 -20.42
C ASP A 104 -12.07 1.07 -20.80
N LYS A 105 -11.88 1.27 -22.11
CA LYS A 105 -11.14 2.41 -22.66
C LYS A 105 -11.73 3.77 -22.30
N VAL A 106 -13.05 3.87 -22.06
CA VAL A 106 -13.68 5.13 -21.65
C VAL A 106 -13.31 5.43 -20.20
N ARG A 107 -13.39 4.43 -19.31
CA ARG A 107 -13.00 4.58 -17.91
C ARG A 107 -11.51 4.90 -17.78
N ASN A 108 -10.65 4.20 -18.52
CA ASN A 108 -9.21 4.48 -18.55
C ASN A 108 -8.90 5.94 -18.92
N ARG A 109 -9.59 6.49 -19.93
CA ARG A 109 -9.43 7.91 -20.30
C ARG A 109 -9.85 8.87 -19.19
N ARG A 110 -10.89 8.53 -18.43
CA ARG A 110 -11.33 9.33 -17.27
C ARG A 110 -10.31 9.28 -16.15
N GLU A 111 -9.80 8.09 -15.83
CA GLU A 111 -8.74 7.88 -14.83
C GLU A 111 -7.47 8.66 -15.17
N ILE A 112 -6.97 8.54 -16.40
CA ILE A 112 -5.79 9.30 -16.85
C ILE A 112 -6.06 10.80 -16.86
N GLY A 113 -7.24 11.22 -17.31
CA GLY A 113 -7.63 12.63 -17.31
C GLY A 113 -7.66 13.23 -15.90
N ALA A 114 -8.26 12.52 -14.95
CA ALA A 114 -8.31 12.91 -13.55
C ALA A 114 -6.91 12.96 -12.93
N LEU A 115 -6.07 11.95 -13.18
CA LEU A 115 -4.68 11.91 -12.71
C LEU A 115 -3.89 13.14 -13.18
N LEU A 116 -4.02 13.50 -14.46
CA LEU A 116 -3.32 14.66 -15.03
C LEU A 116 -3.90 16.00 -14.54
N ALA A 117 -5.19 16.06 -14.19
CA ALA A 117 -5.78 17.25 -13.60
C ALA A 117 -5.29 17.42 -12.16
N ASP A 118 -5.34 16.35 -11.38
CA ASP A 118 -4.92 16.30 -9.99
C ASP A 118 -3.44 16.71 -9.83
N ALA A 119 -2.57 16.12 -10.66
CA ALA A 119 -1.14 16.44 -10.70
C ALA A 119 -0.82 17.91 -11.03
N ARG A 120 -1.70 18.61 -11.75
CA ARG A 120 -1.53 20.03 -12.07
C ARG A 120 -2.01 20.94 -10.94
N LEU A 121 -2.96 20.47 -10.13
CA LEU A 121 -3.52 21.23 -9.02
C LEU A 121 -2.66 21.10 -7.75
N HIS A 122 -2.04 19.94 -7.53
CA HIS A 122 -1.39 19.61 -6.26
C HIS A 122 0.12 19.41 -6.42
N GLY A 123 0.92 20.33 -5.83
CA GLY A 123 2.39 20.30 -5.90
C GLY A 123 3.06 19.23 -5.01
N ASN A 124 2.29 18.54 -4.16
CA ASN A 124 2.75 17.40 -3.37
C ASN A 124 2.68 16.07 -4.12
N ILE A 125 2.06 16.02 -5.31
CA ILE A 125 2.15 14.86 -6.21
C ILE A 125 3.50 14.88 -6.91
N ASP A 126 4.36 13.90 -6.61
CA ASP A 126 5.72 13.83 -7.16
C ASP A 126 5.93 12.65 -8.12
N ARG A 127 4.95 11.74 -8.21
CA ARG A 127 4.96 10.59 -9.13
C ARG A 127 3.55 10.29 -9.63
N LEU A 128 3.47 9.92 -10.91
CA LEU A 128 2.25 9.42 -11.55
C LEU A 128 2.44 7.96 -11.91
N MET A 129 1.49 7.10 -11.55
CA MET A 129 1.51 5.68 -11.86
C MET A 129 0.29 5.29 -12.69
N VAL A 130 0.51 4.82 -13.91
CA VAL A 130 -0.56 4.42 -14.82
C VAL A 130 -0.68 2.91 -14.83
N GLY A 131 -1.77 2.42 -14.24
CA GLY A 131 -2.07 1.00 -14.12
C GLY A 131 -1.50 0.37 -12.84
N ASN A 132 -2.24 -0.62 -12.35
CA ASN A 132 -1.79 -1.53 -11.30
C ASN A 132 -1.95 -2.95 -11.83
N GLU A 133 -0.81 -3.60 -12.09
CA GLU A 133 -0.76 -4.97 -12.60
C GLU A 133 -1.62 -5.19 -13.85
N SER A 134 -1.88 -4.15 -14.66
CA SER A 134 -2.85 -4.20 -15.76
C SER A 134 -2.50 -5.24 -16.84
N LEU A 135 -1.22 -5.47 -17.08
CA LEU A 135 -0.74 -6.55 -17.96
C LEU A 135 -0.94 -7.94 -17.32
N LEU A 136 -0.65 -8.08 -16.02
CA LEU A 136 -0.80 -9.34 -15.29
C LEU A 136 -2.28 -9.74 -15.16
N ARG A 137 -3.16 -8.75 -14.98
CA ARG A 137 -4.63 -8.91 -14.96
C ARG A 137 -5.23 -9.10 -16.35
N ALA A 138 -4.42 -9.03 -17.41
CA ALA A 138 -4.83 -9.12 -18.81
C ALA A 138 -5.88 -8.06 -19.23
N ASP A 139 -5.92 -6.92 -18.53
CA ASP A 139 -6.82 -5.81 -18.86
C ASP A 139 -6.40 -5.10 -20.15
N VAL A 140 -5.09 -5.04 -20.38
CA VAL A 140 -4.46 -4.46 -21.57
C VAL A 140 -3.30 -5.34 -22.03
N THR A 141 -2.92 -5.21 -23.30
CA THR A 141 -1.77 -5.89 -23.90
C THR A 141 -0.77 -4.87 -24.42
N ILE A 142 0.50 -5.26 -24.44
CA ILE A 142 1.54 -4.52 -25.16
C ILE A 142 1.64 -5.05 -26.60
N PRO A 143 1.85 -4.18 -27.60
CA PRO A 143 2.13 -4.61 -28.98
C PRO A 143 3.37 -5.49 -29.09
#